data_AF-A0A960U2N9-F1
#
_entry.id   AF-A0A960U2N9-F1
#
_cell.length_a   1.000
_cell.length_b   1.000
_cell.length_c   1.000
_cell.angle_alpha   90.00
_cell.angle_beta   90.00
_cell.angle_gamma   90.00
#
_symmetry.space_group_name_H-M   'P 1'
#
loop_
_entity.id
_entity.type
_entity.pdbx_description
1 polymer ?
#
loop_
_entity_poly.entity_id
_entity_poly.type
_entity_poly.pdbx_seq_one_letter_code
_entity_poly.pdbx_strand_id
1 'polypeptide(L)' 'GNFITPRVMGDKLGLHPVTVIFAIMIGGTWFGLVGMLASVPAAAVVLVFGRRALEIYKDSAFYLGRPAEESSGQDE' A
#
# COMPACT_ATOMS: atom_id res chain seq x y z
N GLY A 1 25.69 7.11 22.97
CA GLY A 1 25.05 8.00 21.97
C GLY A 1 23.84 7.26 21.44
N ASN A 2 22.68 7.92 21.43
CA ASN A 2 21.38 7.27 21.20
C ASN A 2 21.35 6.52 19.86
N PHE A 3 21.50 5.19 19.94
CA PHE A 3 21.09 4.24 18.92
C PHE A 3 19.58 4.34 18.75
N ILE A 4 19.08 3.95 17.58
CA ILE A 4 17.67 4.01 17.15
C ILE A 4 17.31 5.37 16.53
N THR A 5 17.81 5.64 15.33
CA THR A 5 16.95 6.26 14.32
C THR A 5 15.85 5.23 14.05
N PRO A 6 14.58 5.49 14.42
CA PRO A 6 13.54 4.52 14.17
C PRO A 6 13.47 4.36 12.66
N ARG A 7 13.53 3.13 12.19
CA ARG A 7 13.65 2.73 10.78
C ARG A 7 12.38 3.05 9.95
N VAL A 8 11.61 4.05 10.37
CA VAL A 8 10.43 4.62 9.70
C VAL A 8 10.87 5.55 8.56
N MET A 9 12.00 5.28 7.91
CA MET A 9 12.58 6.19 6.89
C MET A 9 12.46 5.68 5.46
N GLY A 10 11.38 4.98 5.15
CA GLY A 10 11.00 4.82 3.76
C GLY A 10 11.79 3.75 3.03
N ASP A 11 11.45 2.49 3.30
CA ASP A 11 11.12 1.66 2.14
C ASP A 11 10.05 2.45 1.39
N LYS A 12 10.48 3.09 0.30
CA LYS A 12 9.74 3.97 -0.61
C LYS A 12 8.24 3.74 -0.42
N LEU A 13 7.45 4.78 -0.20
CA LEU A 13 5.99 4.71 0.09
C LEU A 13 5.14 3.82 -0.86
N GLY A 14 5.72 3.09 -1.81
CA GLY A 14 5.08 2.33 -2.87
C GLY A 14 4.52 3.26 -3.94
N LEU A 15 4.57 4.56 -3.66
CA LEU A 15 4.15 5.64 -4.52
C LEU A 15 5.08 5.72 -5.70
N HIS A 16 4.68 5.04 -6.75
CA HIS A 16 5.16 5.39 -8.06
C HIS A 16 4.87 6.90 -8.27
N PRO A 17 5.85 7.72 -8.69
CA PRO A 17 5.65 9.16 -8.90
C PRO A 17 4.42 9.49 -9.77
N VAL A 18 4.06 8.56 -10.66
CA VAL A 18 2.83 8.64 -11.48
C VAL A 18 1.56 8.78 -10.65
N THR A 19 1.46 8.17 -9.47
CA THR A 19 0.22 8.19 -8.67
C THR A 19 -0.09 9.59 -8.16
N VAL A 20 0.94 10.36 -7.81
CA VAL A 20 0.80 11.76 -7.38
C VAL A 20 0.43 12.64 -8.57
N ILE A 21 1.09 12.45 -9.71
CA ILE A 21 0.77 13.18 -10.96
C ILE A 21 -0.67 12.90 -11.40
N PHE A 22 -1.10 11.64 -11.32
CA PHE A 22 -2.45 11.22 -11.68
C PHE A 22 -3.50 11.83 -10.75
N ALA A 23 -3.25 11.84 -9.43
CA ALA A 23 -4.11 12.52 -8.47
C ALA A 23 -4.25 14.02 -8.78
N ILE A 24 -3.13 14.69 -9.12
CA ILE A 24 -3.11 16.10 -9.52
C ILE A 24 -3.89 16.34 -10.81
N MET A 25 -3.74 15.47 -11.82
CA MET A 25 -4.51 15.59 -13.07
C MET A 25 -6.01 15.45 -12.83
N ILE A 26 -6.43 14.43 -12.07
CA ILE A 26 -7.85 14.22 -11.73
C ILE A 26 -8.40 15.40 -10.93
N GLY A 27 -7.72 15.79 -9.84
CA GLY A 27 -8.14 16.90 -9.00
C GLY A 27 -8.20 18.23 -9.77
N GLY A 28 -7.19 18.48 -10.60
CA GLY A 28 -7.11 19.65 -11.47
C GLY A 28 -8.27 19.75 -12.46
N THR A 29 -8.72 18.64 -13.03
CA THR A 29 -9.85 18.65 -13.99
C THR A 29 -11.23 18.78 -13.32
N TRP A 30 -11.42 18.30 -12.10
CA TRP A 30 -12.71 18.38 -11.40
C TRP A 30 -12.97 19.71 -10.71
N PHE A 31 -11.96 20.31 -10.08
CA PHE A 31 -12.11 21.53 -9.26
C PHE A 31 -11.10 22.63 -9.64
N GLY A 32 -10.38 22.48 -10.75
CA GLY A 32 -9.38 23.47 -11.18
C GLY A 32 -8.22 23.57 -10.20
N LEU A 33 -7.80 24.81 -9.91
CA LEU A 33 -6.70 25.10 -9.00
C LEU A 33 -6.92 24.53 -7.58
N VAL A 34 -8.16 24.61 -7.07
CA VAL A 34 -8.49 24.11 -5.73
C VAL A 34 -8.30 22.60 -5.66
N GLY A 35 -8.73 21.88 -6.70
CA GLY A 35 -8.55 20.44 -6.78
C GLY A 35 -7.09 20.02 -6.89
N MET A 36 -6.28 20.78 -7.63
CA MET A 36 -4.82 20.56 -7.70
C MET A 36 -4.15 20.73 -6.33
N LEU A 37 -4.53 21.75 -5.56
CA LEU A 37 -3.96 22.02 -4.23
C LEU A 37 -4.40 20.96 -3.19
N ALA A 38 -5.66 20.52 -3.27
CA ALA A 38 -6.20 19.44 -2.45
C ALA A 38 -5.72 18.03 -2.88
N SER A 39 -5.10 17.87 -4.05
CA SER A 39 -4.67 16.56 -4.56
C SER A 39 -3.58 15.91 -3.72
N VAL A 40 -2.67 16.71 -3.14
CA VAL A 40 -1.57 16.19 -2.31
C VAL A 40 -2.08 15.51 -1.03
N PRO A 41 -2.90 16.17 -0.18
CA PRO A 41 -3.45 15.51 0.99
C PRO A 41 -4.40 14.35 0.60
N ALA A 42 -5.18 14.48 -0.47
CA ALA A 42 -6.03 13.39 -0.95
C ALA A 42 -5.23 12.15 -1.35
N ALA A 43 -4.12 12.31 -2.09
CA ALA A 43 -3.23 11.22 -2.46
C ALA A 43 -2.62 10.53 -1.23
N ALA A 44 -2.25 11.30 -0.20
CA ALA A 44 -1.75 10.75 1.06
C ALA A 44 -2.80 9.90 1.79
N VAL A 45 -4.07 10.34 1.82
CA VAL A 45 -5.17 9.57 2.41
C VAL A 45 -5.36 8.25 1.65
N VAL A 46 -5.51 8.30 0.32
CA VAL A 46 -5.69 7.11 -0.54
C VAL A 46 -4.57 6.10 -0.33
N LEU A 47 -3.33 6.57 -0.19
CA LEU A 47 -2.15 5.75 0.04
C LEU A 47 -2.18 5.02 1.40
N VAL A 48 -2.55 5.71 2.47
CA VAL A 48 -2.66 5.11 3.81
C VAL A 48 -3.74 4.03 3.82
N PHE A 49 -4.90 4.31 3.24
CA PHE A 49 -5.97 3.33 3.10
C PHE A 49 -5.58 2.15 2.22
N GLY A 50 -4.95 2.41 1.06
CA GLY A 50 -4.47 1.37 0.14
C GLY A 50 -3.45 0.45 0.80
N ARG A 51 -2.52 0.98 1.59
CA ARG A 51 -1.58 0.17 2.38
C ARG A 51 -2.29 -0.72 3.37
N ARG A 52 -3.23 -0.18 4.14
CA ARG A 52 -4.00 -0.96 5.10
C ARG A 52 -4.84 -2.04 4.43
N ALA A 53 -5.43 -1.73 3.27
CA ALA A 53 -6.18 -2.70 2.48
C ALA A 53 -5.28 -3.83 1.94
N LEU A 54 -4.06 -3.50 1.48
CA LEU A 54 -3.09 -4.49 1.02
C LEU A 54 -2.59 -5.40 2.15
N GLU A 55 -2.38 -4.86 3.35
CA GLU A 55 -2.05 -5.65 4.54
C GLU A 55 -3.19 -6.62 4.87
N ILE A 56 -4.42 -6.12 4.94
CA ILE A 56 -5.62 -6.95 5.20
C ILE A 56 -5.80 -8.00 4.10
N TYR A 57 -5.53 -7.66 2.84
CA TYR A 57 -5.62 -8.59 1.72
C TYR A 57 -4.60 -9.73 1.83
N LYS A 58 -3.36 -9.41 2.22
CA LYS A 58 -2.28 -10.39 2.41
C LYS A 58 -2.49 -11.28 3.64
N ASP A 59 -3.19 -10.78 4.65
CA ASP A 59 -3.50 -11.52 5.89
C ASP A 59 -4.78 -12.37 5.77
N SER A 60 -5.58 -12.14 4.71
CA SER A 60 -6.75 -12.96 4.46
C SER A 60 -6.34 -14.38 4.08
N ALA A 61 -6.95 -15.34 4.78
CA ALA A 61 -6.65 -16.78 4.81
C ALA A 61 -6.75 -17.54 3.46
N PHE A 62 -6.78 -16.82 2.33
CA PHE A 62 -6.79 -17.37 0.98
C PHE A 62 -5.39 -17.42 0.32
N TYR A 63 -4.40 -16.73 0.88
CA TYR A 63 -2.99 -16.75 0.40
C TYR A 63 -2.01 -17.51 1.31
N LEU A 64 -2.40 -17.83 2.55
CA LEU A 64 -1.84 -19.01 3.22
C LEU A 64 -2.37 -20.20 2.44
N GLY A 65 -1.66 -20.57 1.37
CA GLY A 65 -1.68 -21.93 0.91
C GLY A 65 -1.30 -22.78 2.12
N ARG A 66 -2.30 -23.25 2.87
CA ARG A 66 -2.16 -24.51 3.58
C ARG A 66 -1.95 -25.47 2.41
N PRO A 67 -0.72 -25.98 2.18
CA PRO A 67 -0.64 -27.19 1.39
C PRO A 67 -1.56 -28.12 2.18
N ALA A 68 -2.63 -28.58 1.52
CA ALA A 68 -3.41 -29.66 2.05
C ALA A 68 -2.41 -30.70 2.57
N GLU A 69 -2.66 -31.22 3.76
CA GLU A 69 -2.04 -32.45 4.18
C GLU A 69 -1.98 -33.40 2.98
N GLU A 70 -0.79 -33.57 2.43
CA GLU A 70 -0.39 -34.82 1.83
C GLU A 70 0.37 -35.58 2.91
N SER A 71 -0.35 -35.77 4.02
CA SER A 71 -0.27 -36.98 4.83
C SER A 71 -0.84 -38.09 3.94
N SER A 72 0.01 -38.72 3.15
CA SER A 72 -0.24 -40.08 2.69
C SER A 72 1.09 -40.79 2.65
N GLY A 73 1.14 -41.93 3.33
CA GLY A 73 2.34 -42.71 3.64
C GLY A 73 3.32 -42.78 2.48
N GLN A 74 4.56 -42.39 2.78
CA GLN A 74 5.67 -43.08 2.18
C GLN A 74 5.82 -44.36 2.99
N ASP A 75 5.13 -45.39 2.51
CA ASP A 75 5.32 -46.77 2.88
C ASP A 75 6.80 -47.17 2.69
N GLU A 76 7.22 -48.14 3.50
CA GLU A 76 8.49 -48.91 3.54
C GLU A 76 9.58 -48.46 4.52
#